data_AF-A0A5C7R936-F1
#
_entry.id   AF-A0A5C7R936-F1
#
_cell.length_a   1.000
_cell.length_b   1.000
_cell.length_c   1.000
_cell.angle_alpha   90.00
_cell.angle_beta   90.00
_cell.angle_gamma   90.00
#
_symmetry.space_group_name_H-M   'P 1'
#
loop_
_entity.id
_entity.type
_entity.pdbx_description
1 polymer ?
#
loop_
_entity_poly.entity_id
_entity_poly.type
_entity_poly.pdbx_seq_one_letter_code
_entity_poly.pdbx_strand_id
1 'polypeptide(L)'
;MIRFRHVLAIASLALLAPFGPAQAVNTATANLIALDKNTSTGWLDARVELYAPPDAKGNLGAPKVYPAQLLFARPGQFRLVLRTGAKNEYRAASNGSVVTWMDYGTGIGGQQKYADVVDPFTQAMLGVAGAITRFTAAKEIAMSANSPLRGARLATKVYGSSVVSSKAWFSNDKLIGFEFLFADNSRVFVSVLSMKQNVPTKPSDFVL
;
A
#
# COMPACT_ATOMS: atom_id res chain seq x y z
N MET A 1 -17.96 -39.39 58.69
CA MET A 1 -16.60 -39.90 58.42
C MET A 1 -16.46 -40.20 56.94
N ILE A 2 -15.51 -39.54 56.28
CA ILE A 2 -14.72 -40.01 55.11
C ILE A 2 -15.48 -40.22 53.79
N ARG A 3 -15.13 -39.66 52.63
CA ARG A 3 -14.24 -38.56 52.18
C ARG A 3 -14.48 -38.47 50.67
N PHE A 4 -14.43 -37.25 50.14
CA PHE A 4 -14.07 -36.97 48.75
C PHE A 4 -12.81 -37.76 48.31
N ARG A 5 -12.85 -38.32 47.09
CA ARG A 5 -11.68 -38.66 46.25
C ARG A 5 -12.02 -38.20 44.83
N HIS A 6 -11.80 -36.95 44.46
CA HIS A 6 -10.54 -36.32 44.04
C HIS A 6 -9.62 -37.20 43.19
N VAL A 7 -9.61 -36.86 41.89
CA VAL A 7 -8.46 -36.53 41.04
C VAL A 7 -7.45 -37.65 40.76
N LEU A 8 -7.33 -38.00 39.47
CA LEU A 8 -6.13 -38.25 38.65
C LEU A 8 -6.62 -39.03 37.41
N ALA A 9 -6.28 -38.78 36.15
CA ALA A 9 -5.38 -37.88 35.46
C ALA A 9 -5.87 -37.89 33.99
N ILE A 10 -6.09 -36.76 33.29
CA ILE A 10 -5.04 -35.98 32.62
C ILE A 10 -3.83 -36.85 32.22
N ALA A 11 -4.05 -37.79 31.29
CA ALA A 11 -2.96 -38.51 30.61
C ALA A 11 -3.39 -39.00 29.22
N SER A 12 -4.22 -38.24 28.51
CA SER A 12 -4.59 -38.55 27.12
C SER A 12 -4.55 -37.32 26.22
N LEU A 13 -3.70 -36.34 26.58
CA LEU A 13 -3.04 -35.45 25.62
C LEU A 13 -1.62 -35.99 25.45
N ALA A 14 -1.30 -36.65 24.33
CA ALA A 14 0.10 -36.76 23.86
C ALA A 14 0.29 -37.39 22.46
N LEU A 15 -0.60 -38.26 21.94
CA LEU A 15 -0.21 -39.13 20.81
C LEU A 15 -1.03 -39.03 19.52
N LEU A 16 -2.02 -38.15 19.47
CA LEU A 16 -2.56 -37.69 18.19
C LEU A 16 -2.40 -36.18 18.15
N ALA A 17 -1.14 -35.76 18.09
CA ALA A 17 -0.81 -34.50 17.46
C ALA A 17 -1.28 -34.60 16.01
N PRO A 18 -2.33 -33.88 15.56
CA PRO A 18 -2.17 -33.28 14.26
C PRO A 18 -0.93 -32.39 14.42
N PHE A 19 0.18 -32.80 13.83
CA PHE A 19 1.14 -31.80 13.34
C PHE A 19 0.28 -30.72 12.71
N GLY A 20 0.33 -29.55 13.33
CA GLY A 20 -0.80 -28.64 13.39
C GLY A 20 -1.34 -28.27 12.02
N PRO A 21 -2.46 -27.53 11.96
CA PRO A 21 -2.57 -26.61 10.85
C PRO A 21 -1.27 -25.81 10.89
N ALA A 22 -0.38 -26.03 9.93
CA ALA A 22 0.39 -24.93 9.43
C ALA A 22 -0.68 -23.87 9.18
N GLN A 23 -0.85 -22.93 10.12
CA GLN A 23 -1.40 -21.64 9.76
C GLN A 23 -0.56 -21.27 8.56
N ALA A 24 -1.14 -21.33 7.37
CA ALA A 24 -0.44 -20.96 6.16
C ALA A 24 0.20 -19.62 6.51
N VAL A 25 1.52 -19.59 6.61
CA VAL A 25 2.25 -18.35 6.89
C VAL A 25 1.89 -17.49 5.70
N ASN A 26 0.90 -16.61 5.87
CA ASN A 26 0.41 -15.78 4.79
C ASN A 26 1.58 -14.90 4.39
N THR A 27 2.19 -15.22 3.26
CA THR A 27 3.39 -14.54 2.82
C THR A 27 3.04 -13.09 2.46
N ALA A 28 4.00 -12.16 2.51
CA ALA A 28 3.69 -10.78 2.15
C ALA A 28 3.18 -10.70 0.70
N THR A 29 3.71 -11.55 -0.17
CA THR A 29 3.29 -11.70 -1.57
C THR A 29 1.87 -12.23 -1.67
N ALA A 30 1.49 -13.26 -0.90
CA ALA A 30 0.13 -13.78 -0.91
C ALA A 30 -0.88 -12.74 -0.43
N ASN A 31 -0.56 -12.02 0.66
CA ASN A 31 -1.38 -10.92 1.17
C ASN A 31 -1.52 -9.79 0.14
N LEU A 32 -0.42 -9.41 -0.50
CA LEU A 32 -0.42 -8.36 -1.52
C LEU A 32 -1.23 -8.76 -2.76
N ILE A 33 -1.09 -10.00 -3.24
CA ILE A 33 -1.86 -10.54 -4.36
C ILE A 33 -3.35 -10.60 -4.02
N ALA A 34 -3.69 -11.06 -2.82
CA ALA A 34 -5.07 -11.12 -2.36
C ALA A 34 -5.68 -9.71 -2.27
N LEU A 35 -4.94 -8.74 -1.70
CA LEU A 35 -5.34 -7.34 -1.65
C LEU A 35 -5.61 -6.80 -3.06
N ASP A 36 -4.67 -6.97 -3.99
CA ASP A 36 -4.80 -6.45 -5.34
C ASP A 36 -5.94 -7.09 -6.14
N LYS A 37 -6.16 -8.41 -6.01
CA LYS A 37 -7.27 -9.10 -6.68
C LYS A 37 -8.63 -8.69 -6.15
N ASN A 38 -8.75 -8.42 -4.85
CA ASN A 38 -10.04 -8.22 -4.18
C ASN A 38 -10.42 -6.75 -4.01
N THR A 39 -9.62 -5.81 -4.51
CA THR A 39 -9.89 -4.37 -4.37
C THR A 39 -10.24 -3.76 -5.73
N SER A 40 -11.50 -3.44 -5.98
CA SER A 40 -11.89 -2.66 -7.17
C SER A 40 -11.93 -1.16 -6.88
N THR A 41 -12.38 -0.79 -5.67
CA THR A 41 -12.34 0.56 -5.14
C THR A 41 -11.70 0.54 -3.76
N GLY A 42 -11.21 1.69 -3.29
CA GLY A 42 -10.63 1.76 -1.95
C GLY A 42 -10.54 3.16 -1.41
N TRP A 43 -10.67 3.27 -0.09
CA TRP A 43 -10.35 4.47 0.69
C TRP A 43 -9.12 4.19 1.54
N LEU A 44 -8.09 5.02 1.41
CA LEU A 44 -6.84 4.92 2.14
C LEU A 44 -6.59 6.23 2.89
N ASP A 45 -6.45 6.13 4.21
CA ASP A 45 -5.87 7.19 5.04
C ASP A 45 -4.40 6.85 5.29
N ALA A 46 -3.49 7.79 5.00
CA ALA A 46 -2.06 7.54 5.03
C ALA A 46 -1.26 8.74 5.53
N ARG A 47 0.02 8.50 5.82
CA ARG A 47 1.07 9.52 5.87
C ARG A 47 2.04 9.27 4.73
N VAL A 48 2.33 10.30 3.96
CA VAL A 48 3.29 10.27 2.85
C VAL A 48 4.57 10.96 3.30
N GLU A 49 5.67 10.24 3.25
CA GLU A 49 7.01 10.75 3.55
C GLU A 49 7.80 10.85 2.25
N LEU A 50 8.26 12.04 1.91
CA LEU A 50 9.07 12.32 0.74
C LEU A 50 10.51 12.55 1.16
N TYR A 51 11.40 11.65 0.76
CA TYR A 51 12.84 11.80 0.91
C TYR A 51 13.42 12.32 -0.39
N ALA A 52 14.18 13.41 -0.30
CA ALA A 52 15.01 13.87 -1.41
C ALA A 52 16.08 12.81 -1.76
N PRO A 53 16.68 12.89 -2.97
CA PRO A 53 17.86 12.09 -3.28
C PRO A 53 18.93 12.23 -2.20
N PRO A 54 19.69 11.16 -1.88
CA PRO A 54 20.80 11.23 -0.93
C PRO A 54 21.80 12.31 -1.33
N ASP A 55 22.43 12.95 -0.34
CA ASP A 55 23.53 13.87 -0.60
C ASP A 55 24.76 13.14 -1.19
N ALA A 56 25.81 13.89 -1.56
CA ALA A 56 27.05 13.31 -2.10
C ALA A 56 27.75 12.33 -1.14
N LYS A 57 27.38 12.32 0.14
CA LYS A 57 27.91 11.41 1.18
C LYS A 57 26.96 10.22 1.44
N GLY A 58 25.86 10.11 0.69
CA GLY A 58 24.87 9.06 0.83
C GLY A 58 23.88 9.27 1.98
N ASN A 59 23.88 10.44 2.64
CA ASN A 59 22.95 10.71 3.73
C ASN A 59 21.57 11.06 3.19
N LEU A 60 20.56 10.45 3.80
CA LEU A 60 19.16 10.84 3.62
C LEU A 60 18.86 11.99 4.60
N GLY A 61 18.44 13.13 4.06
CA GLY A 61 17.91 14.22 4.90
C GLY A 61 16.58 13.85 5.56
N ALA A 62 16.07 14.73 6.42
CA ALA A 62 14.75 14.54 7.02
C ALA A 62 13.65 14.55 5.94
N PRO A 63 12.68 13.62 6.00
CA PRO A 63 11.60 13.59 5.03
C PRO A 63 10.63 14.75 5.22
N LYS A 64 10.00 15.17 4.12
CA LYS A 64 8.77 15.97 4.20
C LYS A 64 7.60 15.02 4.42
N VAL A 65 6.82 15.26 5.47
CA VAL A 65 5.71 14.37 5.88
C VAL A 65 4.38 15.07 5.66
N TYR A 66 3.45 14.38 5.00
CA TYR A 66 2.12 14.89 4.71
C TYR A 66 1.05 13.88 5.11
N PRO A 67 0.02 14.27 5.88
CA PRO A 67 -1.19 13.47 5.96
C PRO A 67 -1.85 13.42 4.57
N ALA A 68 -2.38 12.26 4.21
CA ALA A 68 -2.95 12.03 2.90
C ALA A 68 -4.22 11.17 2.98
N GLN A 69 -5.15 11.45 2.06
CA GLN A 69 -6.30 10.61 1.79
C GLN A 69 -6.35 10.27 0.31
N LEU A 70 -6.59 9.01 0.00
CA LEU A 70 -6.74 8.51 -1.36
C LEU A 70 -8.04 7.71 -1.46
N LEU A 71 -8.96 8.20 -2.28
CA LEU A 71 -10.04 7.38 -2.82
C LEU A 71 -9.62 6.93 -4.22
N PHE A 72 -9.82 5.66 -4.56
CA PHE A 72 -9.62 5.18 -5.93
C PHE A 72 -10.71 4.22 -6.36
N ALA A 73 -10.92 4.16 -7.66
CA ALA A 73 -11.73 3.16 -8.33
C ALA A 73 -11.03 2.73 -9.63
N ARG A 74 -10.99 1.43 -9.87
CA ARG A 74 -10.44 0.88 -11.11
C ARG A 74 -11.54 0.84 -12.17
N PRO A 75 -11.25 1.19 -13.44
CA PRO A 75 -9.94 1.55 -13.98
C PRO A 75 -9.61 3.06 -13.88
N GLY A 76 -8.42 3.38 -13.35
CA GLY A 76 -7.77 4.69 -13.52
C GLY A 76 -8.39 5.89 -12.79
N GLN A 77 -9.43 5.70 -11.96
CA GLN A 77 -10.06 6.79 -11.23
C GLN A 77 -9.44 6.95 -9.85
N PHE A 78 -9.17 8.19 -9.45
CA PHE A 78 -8.69 8.48 -8.10
C PHE A 78 -9.02 9.90 -7.65
N ARG A 79 -9.00 10.12 -6.34
CA ARG A 79 -8.97 11.42 -5.70
C ARG A 79 -7.97 11.37 -4.55
N LEU A 80 -6.89 12.11 -4.71
CA LEU A 80 -5.82 12.31 -3.74
C LEU A 80 -6.00 13.67 -3.08
N VAL A 81 -5.93 13.69 -1.76
CA VAL A 81 -5.80 14.91 -0.96
C VAL A 81 -4.54 14.77 -0.12
N LEU A 82 -3.59 15.69 -0.31
CA LEU A 82 -2.42 15.83 0.55
C LEU A 82 -2.62 17.03 1.48
N ARG A 83 -2.02 16.96 2.67
CA ARG A 83 -2.20 17.96 3.73
C ARG A 83 -3.67 18.06 4.14
N THR A 84 -4.37 16.92 4.22
CA THR A 84 -5.80 16.84 4.54
C THR A 84 -6.15 17.63 5.82
N GLY A 85 -7.15 18.50 5.72
CA GLY A 85 -7.61 19.40 6.78
C GLY A 85 -6.86 20.73 6.87
N ALA A 86 -5.80 20.93 6.06
CA ALA A 86 -5.00 22.16 6.10
C ALA A 86 -5.50 23.21 5.11
N LYS A 87 -5.26 24.50 5.42
CA LYS A 87 -5.61 25.61 4.52
C LYS A 87 -4.85 25.55 3.18
N ASN A 88 -3.68 24.91 3.16
CA ASN A 88 -2.83 24.75 1.99
C ASN A 88 -2.92 23.34 1.39
N GLU A 89 -4.08 22.70 1.46
CA GLU A 89 -4.31 21.38 0.85
C GLU A 89 -3.83 21.32 -0.62
N TYR A 90 -3.36 20.14 -1.03
CA TYR A 90 -3.22 19.81 -2.45
C TYR A 90 -4.25 18.75 -2.79
N ARG A 91 -5.01 18.96 -3.85
CA ARG A 91 -6.00 17.99 -4.34
C ARG A 91 -5.67 17.62 -5.78
N ALA A 92 -5.77 16.34 -6.09
CA ALA A 92 -5.73 15.83 -7.45
C ALA A 92 -6.85 14.81 -7.62
N ALA A 93 -7.61 14.89 -8.70
CA ALA A 93 -8.61 13.88 -9.04
C ALA A 93 -8.47 13.48 -10.51
N SER A 94 -8.76 12.21 -10.78
CA SER A 94 -8.80 11.67 -12.12
C SER A 94 -10.07 10.89 -12.37
N ASN A 95 -10.67 11.15 -13.54
CA ASN A 95 -11.77 10.37 -14.09
C ASN A 95 -11.30 9.21 -14.99
N GLY A 96 -10.01 8.90 -15.02
CA GLY A 96 -9.41 7.86 -15.88
C GLY A 96 -8.90 8.34 -17.24
N SER A 97 -9.21 9.57 -17.65
CA SER A 97 -8.68 10.18 -18.89
C SER A 97 -7.83 11.41 -18.61
N VAL A 98 -8.21 12.18 -17.61
CA VAL A 98 -7.62 13.46 -17.26
C VAL A 98 -7.35 13.48 -15.77
N VAL A 99 -6.29 14.16 -15.36
CA VAL A 99 -6.05 14.55 -13.97
C VAL A 99 -6.23 16.05 -13.85
N THR A 100 -7.14 16.46 -12.96
CA THR A 100 -7.29 17.85 -12.52
C THR A 100 -6.66 17.98 -11.14
N TRP A 101 -5.93 19.05 -10.90
CA TRP A 101 -5.29 19.30 -9.61
C TRP A 101 -5.35 20.77 -9.20
N MET A 102 -5.26 21.02 -7.90
CA MET A 102 -5.25 22.35 -7.28
C MET A 102 -4.36 22.33 -6.02
N ASP A 103 -3.41 23.26 -5.93
CA ASP A 103 -2.70 23.56 -4.69
C ASP A 103 -3.29 24.83 -4.06
N TYR A 104 -4.00 24.66 -2.95
CA TYR A 104 -4.63 25.76 -2.22
C TYR A 104 -3.62 26.62 -1.44
N GLY A 105 -2.38 26.15 -1.27
CA GLY A 105 -1.31 26.95 -0.68
C GLY A 105 -0.80 28.04 -1.62
N THR A 106 -0.79 27.78 -2.92
CA THR A 106 -0.30 28.72 -3.94
C THR A 106 -1.43 29.34 -4.77
N GLY A 107 -2.62 28.75 -4.74
CA GLY A 107 -3.74 29.13 -5.60
C GLY A 107 -3.60 28.66 -7.06
N ILE A 108 -2.61 27.80 -7.34
CA ILE A 108 -2.32 27.31 -8.69
C ILE A 108 -3.01 25.96 -8.89
N GLY A 109 -3.66 25.79 -10.04
CA GLY A 109 -4.26 24.53 -10.45
C GLY A 109 -4.07 24.28 -11.95
N GLY A 110 -4.44 23.08 -12.38
CA GLY A 110 -4.29 22.69 -13.77
C GLY A 110 -4.99 21.39 -14.11
N GLN A 111 -4.97 21.08 -15.40
CA GLN A 111 -5.57 19.88 -15.96
C GLN A 111 -4.62 19.30 -17.01
N GLN A 112 -4.32 18.02 -16.92
CA GLN A 112 -3.42 17.31 -17.83
C GLN A 112 -3.96 15.91 -18.16
N LYS A 113 -3.53 15.33 -19.28
CA LYS A 113 -3.94 13.96 -19.63
C LYS A 113 -3.37 12.99 -18.62
N TYR A 114 -4.16 11.99 -18.24
CA TYR A 114 -3.77 10.96 -17.27
C TYR A 114 -2.43 10.30 -17.60
N ALA A 115 -2.21 10.00 -18.89
CA ALA A 115 -0.99 9.36 -19.37
C ALA A 115 0.27 10.22 -19.19
N ASP A 116 0.14 11.54 -19.13
CA ASP A 116 1.28 12.48 -19.10
C ASP A 116 1.76 12.74 -17.66
N VAL A 117 0.91 12.48 -16.65
CA VAL A 117 1.21 12.83 -15.25
C VAL A 117 1.24 11.65 -14.29
N VAL A 118 0.60 10.53 -14.62
CA VAL A 118 0.62 9.34 -13.79
C VAL A 118 1.72 8.42 -14.25
N ASP A 119 2.60 8.00 -13.33
CA ASP A 119 3.69 7.07 -13.67
C ASP A 119 3.13 5.77 -14.30
N PRO A 120 3.70 5.26 -15.41
CA PRO A 120 3.22 4.06 -16.09
C PRO A 120 3.01 2.83 -15.19
N PHE A 121 3.86 2.63 -14.17
CA PHE A 121 3.65 1.55 -13.20
C PHE A 121 2.37 1.77 -12.39
N THR A 122 2.13 3.01 -11.95
CA THR A 122 0.89 3.39 -11.25
C THR A 122 -0.32 3.22 -12.16
N GLN A 123 -0.21 3.60 -13.44
CA GLN A 123 -1.28 3.38 -14.42
C GLN A 123 -1.65 1.90 -14.53
N ALA A 124 -0.65 1.02 -14.62
CA ALA A 124 -0.88 -0.43 -14.67
C ALA A 124 -1.57 -0.95 -13.40
N MET A 125 -1.19 -0.46 -12.23
CA MET A 125 -1.78 -0.88 -10.95
C MET A 125 -3.21 -0.35 -10.73
N LEU A 126 -3.54 0.82 -11.28
CA LEU A 126 -4.90 1.39 -11.24
C LEU A 126 -5.78 0.91 -12.40
N GLY A 127 -5.21 0.33 -13.45
CA GLY A 127 -5.94 -0.09 -14.63
C GLY A 127 -6.82 -1.32 -14.40
N VAL A 128 -6.41 -2.25 -13.54
CA VAL A 128 -7.15 -3.52 -13.33
C VAL A 128 -6.87 -4.13 -11.96
N ALA A 129 -7.83 -4.91 -11.45
CA ALA A 129 -7.60 -5.78 -10.29
C ALA A 129 -6.76 -7.00 -10.66
N GLY A 130 -5.86 -7.43 -9.78
CA GLY A 130 -4.93 -8.52 -10.06
C GLY A 130 -3.76 -8.12 -10.98
N ALA A 131 -3.51 -6.83 -11.16
CA ALA A 131 -2.40 -6.29 -11.92
C ALA A 131 -1.04 -6.87 -11.47
N ILE A 132 -0.88 -7.16 -10.18
CA ILE A 132 0.36 -7.73 -9.61
C ILE A 132 0.65 -9.11 -10.19
N THR A 133 -0.38 -9.94 -10.37
CA THR A 133 -0.21 -11.26 -11.00
C THR A 133 -0.03 -11.20 -12.51
N ARG A 134 -0.50 -10.12 -13.16
CA ARG A 134 -0.52 -9.99 -14.62
C ARG A 134 0.71 -9.28 -15.18
N PHE A 135 1.20 -8.26 -14.48
CA PHE A 135 2.18 -7.32 -15.01
C PHE A 135 3.43 -7.19 -14.12
N THR A 136 3.33 -7.47 -12.82
CA THR A 136 4.40 -7.13 -11.86
C THR A 136 4.59 -8.22 -10.80
N ALA A 137 5.26 -9.32 -11.19
CA ALA A 137 5.50 -10.45 -10.27
C ALA A 137 6.12 -9.98 -8.94
N ALA A 138 5.41 -10.28 -7.84
CA ALA A 138 5.86 -9.96 -6.50
C ALA A 138 6.79 -11.06 -5.95
N LYS A 139 7.79 -10.65 -5.17
CA LYS A 139 8.77 -11.53 -4.52
C LYS A 139 8.85 -11.21 -3.04
N GLU A 140 8.99 -12.24 -2.20
CA GLU A 140 9.27 -12.04 -0.78
C GLU A 140 10.58 -11.27 -0.59
N ILE A 141 10.58 -10.41 0.43
CA ILE A 141 11.78 -9.78 0.97
C ILE A 141 12.21 -10.65 2.15
N ALA A 142 13.47 -11.10 2.13
CA ALA A 142 14.03 -11.85 3.25
C ALA A 142 14.06 -10.97 4.50
N MET A 143 13.35 -11.41 5.55
CA MET A 143 13.33 -10.76 6.86
C MET A 143 13.99 -11.70 7.89
N SER A 144 14.47 -11.15 9.00
CA SER A 144 14.92 -11.98 10.13
C SER A 144 13.76 -12.84 10.64
N ALA A 145 14.03 -14.08 11.05
CA ALA A 145 13.00 -15.04 11.47
C ALA A 145 12.01 -14.53 12.54
N ASN A 146 12.45 -13.59 13.39
CA ASN A 146 11.65 -13.01 14.47
C ASN A 146 11.08 -11.61 14.14
N SER A 147 11.18 -11.15 12.89
CA SER A 147 10.65 -9.85 12.49
C SER A 147 9.12 -9.88 12.48
N PRO A 148 8.44 -8.95 13.18
CA PRO A 148 6.98 -8.80 13.03
C PRO A 148 6.59 -8.26 11.65
N LEU A 149 7.57 -7.69 10.93
CA LEU A 149 7.41 -7.15 9.60
C LEU A 149 7.70 -8.21 8.53
N ARG A 150 6.85 -8.22 7.50
CA ARG A 150 6.99 -9.00 6.27
C ARG A 150 6.92 -8.03 5.09
N GLY A 151 7.69 -8.31 4.03
CA GLY A 151 7.80 -7.41 2.88
C GLY A 151 7.65 -8.15 1.56
N ALA A 152 6.97 -7.54 0.60
CA ALA A 152 6.88 -8.01 -0.77
C ALA A 152 7.44 -6.94 -1.71
N ARG A 153 8.40 -7.31 -2.56
CA ARG A 153 8.95 -6.48 -3.62
C ARG A 153 8.16 -6.69 -4.90
N LEU A 154 7.72 -5.60 -5.52
CA LEU A 154 7.04 -5.59 -6.82
C LEU A 154 8.06 -5.38 -7.94
N ALA A 155 7.90 -6.10 -9.05
CA ALA A 155 8.69 -5.85 -10.25
C ALA A 155 8.17 -4.58 -10.96
N THR A 156 8.94 -3.50 -10.95
CA THR A 156 8.54 -2.21 -11.54
C THR A 156 8.96 -2.05 -12.99
N LYS A 157 9.24 -3.15 -13.70
CA LYS A 157 9.74 -3.15 -15.10
C LYS A 157 8.64 -2.77 -16.10
N VAL A 158 8.12 -1.55 -15.99
CA VAL A 158 7.18 -0.93 -16.94
C VAL A 158 7.95 0.14 -17.71
N TYR A 159 7.87 0.08 -19.04
CA TYR A 159 8.55 1.06 -19.91
C TYR A 159 8.12 2.49 -19.57
N GLY A 160 9.08 3.40 -19.44
CA GLY A 160 8.85 4.80 -19.09
C GLY A 160 8.52 5.06 -17.62
N SER A 161 8.46 4.04 -16.76
CA SER A 161 8.30 4.25 -15.32
C SER A 161 9.56 4.85 -14.70
N SER A 162 9.36 5.88 -13.90
CA SER A 162 10.37 6.49 -13.04
C SER A 162 10.63 5.65 -11.78
N VAL A 163 9.77 4.68 -11.46
CA VAL A 163 9.87 3.83 -10.27
C VAL A 163 10.81 2.64 -10.55
N VAL A 164 11.96 2.63 -9.89
CA VAL A 164 12.97 1.56 -10.04
C VAL A 164 12.87 0.47 -8.96
N SER A 165 12.18 0.76 -7.86
CA SER A 165 11.84 -0.22 -6.83
C SER A 165 10.51 0.11 -6.20
N SER A 166 9.69 -0.91 -5.95
CA SER A 166 8.46 -0.79 -5.18
C SER A 166 8.36 -1.96 -4.20
N LYS A 167 7.96 -1.67 -2.96
CA LYS A 167 7.76 -2.66 -1.91
C LYS A 167 6.44 -2.39 -1.19
N ALA A 168 5.79 -3.45 -0.74
CA ALA A 168 4.68 -3.40 0.19
C ALA A 168 5.10 -4.05 1.50
N TRP A 169 4.68 -3.45 2.61
CA TRP A 169 5.06 -3.85 3.96
C TRP A 169 3.82 -4.27 4.75
N PHE A 170 3.96 -5.38 5.46
CA PHE A 170 2.90 -5.98 6.28
C PHE A 170 3.38 -6.20 7.70
N SER A 171 2.51 -5.96 8.67
CA SER A 171 2.71 -6.33 10.08
C SER A 171 1.49 -7.10 10.54
N ASN A 172 1.69 -8.31 11.08
CA ASN A 172 0.58 -9.20 11.48
C ASN A 172 -0.49 -9.34 10.38
N ASP A 173 -0.06 -9.60 9.15
CA ASP A 173 -0.91 -9.75 7.95
C ASP A 173 -1.68 -8.50 7.51
N LYS A 174 -1.52 -7.36 8.19
CA LYS A 174 -2.11 -6.09 7.81
C LYS A 174 -1.13 -5.27 6.98
N LEU A 175 -1.60 -4.67 5.90
CA LEU A 175 -0.84 -3.70 5.13
C LEU A 175 -0.53 -2.49 6.02
N ILE A 176 0.75 -2.15 6.17
CA ILE A 176 1.20 -1.00 6.95
C ILE A 176 1.89 0.06 6.10
N GLY A 177 2.30 -0.27 4.87
CA GLY A 177 2.90 0.74 4.02
C GLY A 177 3.39 0.26 2.67
N PHE A 178 3.77 1.25 1.87
CA PHE A 178 4.47 1.06 0.61
C PHE A 178 5.74 1.90 0.58
N GLU A 179 6.76 1.41 -0.10
CA GLU A 179 8.00 2.13 -0.35
C GLU A 179 8.24 2.16 -1.86
N PHE A 180 8.56 3.33 -2.39
CA PHE A 180 8.91 3.56 -3.78
C PHE A 180 10.27 4.25 -3.87
N LEU A 181 11.17 3.70 -4.68
CA LEU A 181 12.44 4.33 -5.06
C LEU A 181 12.33 4.76 -6.52
N PHE A 182 12.67 6.02 -6.77
CA PHE A 182 12.64 6.61 -8.10
C PHE A 182 14.04 6.59 -8.73
N ALA A 183 14.09 6.78 -10.05
CA ALA A 183 15.33 6.77 -10.83
C ALA A 183 16.33 7.88 -10.42
N ASP A 184 15.83 8.98 -9.85
CA ASP A 184 16.64 10.06 -9.27
C ASP A 184 17.13 9.76 -7.84
N ASN A 185 16.89 8.55 -7.33
CA ASN A 185 17.13 8.10 -5.95
C ASN A 185 16.28 8.78 -4.87
N SER A 186 15.30 9.61 -5.23
CA SER A 186 14.28 10.05 -4.29
C SER A 186 13.45 8.85 -3.83
N ARG A 187 12.89 8.95 -2.62
CA ARG A 187 12.06 7.88 -2.04
C ARG A 187 10.75 8.43 -1.54
N VAL A 188 9.70 7.65 -1.75
CA VAL A 188 8.39 7.92 -1.18
C VAL A 188 8.00 6.75 -0.31
N PHE A 189 7.73 7.01 0.97
CA PHE A 189 7.12 6.06 1.87
C PHE A 189 5.66 6.45 2.11
N VAL A 190 4.76 5.49 1.98
CA VAL A 190 3.34 5.67 2.27
C VAL A 190 3.00 4.79 3.46
N SER A 191 2.90 5.38 4.64
CA SER A 191 2.46 4.71 5.86
C SER A 191 0.94 4.60 5.86
N VAL A 192 0.40 3.39 5.83
CA VAL A 192 -1.04 3.13 5.85
C VAL A 192 -1.57 3.24 7.28
N LEU A 193 -2.44 4.21 7.52
CA LEU A 193 -3.13 4.38 8.81
C LEU A 193 -4.42 3.56 8.84
N SER A 194 -5.17 3.59 7.74
CA SER A 194 -6.43 2.87 7.59
C SER A 194 -6.68 2.59 6.10
N MET A 195 -7.25 1.42 5.78
CA MET A 195 -7.69 1.09 4.43
C MET A 195 -9.06 0.41 4.47
N LYS A 196 -9.99 0.87 3.64
CA LYS A 196 -11.28 0.24 3.39
C LYS A 196 -11.34 -0.18 1.92
N GLN A 197 -11.54 -1.47 1.68
CA GLN A 197 -11.70 -2.01 0.33
C GLN A 197 -13.18 -1.93 -0.11
N ASN A 198 -13.40 -1.82 -1.42
CA ASN A 198 -14.71 -1.93 -2.06
C ASN A 198 -15.74 -0.94 -1.50
N VAL A 199 -15.28 0.30 -1.22
CA VAL A 199 -16.14 1.39 -0.79
C VAL A 199 -17.05 1.86 -1.95
N PRO A 200 -18.32 2.22 -1.69
CA PRO A 200 -19.18 2.81 -2.71
C PRO A 200 -18.59 4.12 -3.23
N THR A 201 -18.60 4.30 -4.55
CA THR A 201 -18.13 5.50 -5.23
C THR A 201 -19.13 5.95 -6.29
N LYS A 202 -19.17 7.24 -6.57
CA LYS A 202 -19.93 7.84 -7.67
C LYS A 202 -18.99 8.66 -8.58
N PRO A 203 -19.36 8.91 -9.85
CA PRO A 203 -18.50 9.66 -10.77
C PRO A 203 -18.05 11.04 -10.25
N SER A 204 -18.90 11.72 -9.47
CA SER A 204 -18.57 13.02 -8.88
C SER A 204 -17.54 12.97 -7.76
N ASP A 205 -17.16 11.78 -7.26
CA ASP A 205 -16.08 11.65 -6.30
C ASP A 205 -14.69 11.81 -6.95
N PHE A 206 -14.63 11.79 -8.29
CA PHE A 206 -13.40 11.77 -9.10
C PHE A 206 -13.21 13.02 -9.97
N VAL A 207 -13.87 14.11 -9.58
CA VAL A 207 -13.73 15.45 -10.18
C VAL A 207 -13.37 16.44 -9.06
N LEU A 208 -12.67 17.51 -9.42
CA LEU A 208 -12.36 18.64 -8.52
C LEU A 208 -13.28 19.83 -8.79
#